data_AF-E9HPI9-F1
#
_entry.id   AF-E9HPI9-F1
#
_cell.length_a   1.000
_cell.length_b   1.000
_cell.length_c   1.000
_cell.angle_alpha   90.00
_cell.angle_beta   90.00
_cell.angle_gamma   90.00
#
_symmetry.space_group_name_H-M   'P 1'
#
loop_
_entity.id
_entity.type
_entity.pdbx_description
1 polymer ?
#
loop_
_entity_poly.entity_id
_entity_poly.type
_entity_poly.pdbx_seq_one_letter_code
_entity_poly.pdbx_strand_id
1 'polypeptide(L)' 'RRARTAFTYEQLVALENKFKTTRYLSVCERLNLALQLSLTETQVKIWFQNRRTKWKKQNPGLDVNS' A
#
# COMPACT_ATOMS: atom_id res chain seq x y z
N ARG A 1 -22.27 -0.90 3.81
CA ARG A 1 -21.35 -1.88 3.16
C ARG A 1 -20.55 -1.10 2.10
N ARG A 2 -19.29 -0.70 2.36
CA ARG A 2 -18.49 -0.02 1.32
C ARG A 2 -18.21 -1.02 0.19
N ALA A 3 -18.41 -0.61 -1.06
CA ALA A 3 -18.06 -1.43 -2.21
C ALA A 3 -16.57 -1.79 -2.12
N ARG A 4 -16.24 -3.07 -2.32
CA ARG A 4 -14.85 -3.49 -2.43
C ARG A 4 -14.30 -2.89 -3.73
N THR A 5 -13.33 -1.99 -3.61
CA THR A 5 -12.56 -1.56 -4.78
C THR A 5 -11.70 -2.73 -5.24
N ALA A 6 -11.84 -3.11 -6.51
CA ALA A 6 -10.89 -3.98 -7.18
C ALA A 6 -9.80 -3.10 -7.82
N PHE A 7 -8.54 -3.41 -7.54
CA PHE A 7 -7.41 -2.75 -8.20
C PHE A 7 -7.09 -3.46 -9.51
N THR A 8 -6.69 -2.72 -10.54
CA THR A 8 -6.18 -3.30 -11.78
C THR A 8 -4.81 -3.94 -11.55
N TYR A 9 -4.37 -4.79 -12.47
CA TYR A 9 -3.03 -5.40 -12.40
C TYR A 9 -1.93 -4.33 -12.36
N GLU A 10 -2.02 -3.32 -13.21
CA GLU A 10 -1.04 -2.22 -13.26
C GLU A 10 -0.98 -1.44 -11.94
N GLN A 11 -2.14 -1.15 -11.34
CA GLN A 11 -2.21 -0.51 -10.02
C GLN A 11 -1.52 -1.37 -8.94
N LEU A 12 -1.76 -2.69 -8.95
CA LEU A 12 -1.13 -3.61 -8.00
C LEU A 12 0.39 -3.66 -8.18
N VAL A 13 0.88 -3.70 -9.42
CA VAL A 13 2.32 -3.69 -9.72
C VAL A 13 2.97 -2.41 -9.21
N ALA A 14 2.38 -1.25 -9.46
CA ALA A 14 2.90 0.02 -8.97
C ALA A 14 2.90 0.10 -7.43
N LEU A 15 1.81 -0.34 -6.79
CA LEU A 15 1.71 -0.40 -5.33
C LEU A 15 2.76 -1.33 -4.71
N GLU A 16 2.97 -2.53 -5.25
CA GLU A 16 4.02 -3.45 -4.80
C GLU A 16 5.43 -2.89 -5.03
N ASN A 17 5.68 -2.26 -6.19
CA ASN A 17 6.97 -1.66 -6.48
C ASN A 17 7.29 -0.53 -5.50
N LYS A 18 6.33 0.35 -5.20
CA LYS A 18 6.52 1.36 -4.16
C LYS A 18 6.73 0.72 -2.78
N PHE A 19 5.97 -0.33 -2.42
CA PHE A 19 6.13 -1.04 -1.15
C PHE A 19 7.53 -1.65 -0.95
N LYS A 20 8.15 -2.16 -2.02
CA LYS A 20 9.54 -2.67 -1.98
C LYS A 20 10.54 -1.58 -1.61
N THR A 21 10.32 -0.34 -2.05
CA THR A 21 11.19 0.80 -1.74
C THR A 21 10.93 1.37 -0.35
N THR A 22 9.67 1.46 0.07
CA THR A 22 9.29 1.89 1.42
C THR A 22 8.03 1.18 1.89
N ARG A 23 8.07 0.67 3.11
CA ARG A 23 6.93 -0.01 3.76
C ARG A 23 5.91 0.98 4.36
N TYR A 24 6.30 2.25 4.48
CA TYR A 24 5.51 3.31 5.13
C TYR A 24 5.44 4.58 4.28
N LEU A 25 4.19 4.96 3.98
CA LEU A 25 3.72 6.18 3.34
C LEU A 25 3.81 7.44 4.21
N SER A 26 4.57 8.49 3.86
CA SER A 26 4.21 9.84 4.32
C SER A 26 2.87 10.29 3.69
N VAL A 27 2.24 11.34 4.22
CA VAL A 27 0.96 11.86 3.68
C VAL A 27 1.13 12.33 2.23
N CYS A 28 2.19 13.08 1.95
CA CYS A 28 2.48 13.60 0.60
C CYS A 28 2.72 12.48 -0.40
N GLU A 29 3.48 11.45 -0.03
CA GLU A 29 3.71 10.29 -0.89
C GLU A 29 2.43 9.50 -1.18
N ARG A 30 1.53 9.36 -0.20
CA ARG A 30 0.23 8.71 -0.43
C ARG A 30 -0.63 9.50 -1.39
N LEU A 31 -0.69 10.82 -1.26
CA LEU A 31 -1.44 11.69 -2.17
C LEU A 31 -0.89 11.60 -3.60
N ASN A 32 0.43 11.68 -3.77
CA ASN A 32 1.07 11.58 -5.08
C ASN A 32 0.81 10.22 -5.74
N LEU A 33 0.95 9.12 -4.99
CA LEU A 33 0.69 7.78 -5.51
C LEU A 33 -0.79 7.58 -5.85
N ALA A 34 -1.69 8.15 -5.06
CA ALA A 34 -3.12 8.10 -5.31
C ALA A 34 -3.47 8.80 -6.63
N LEU A 35 -2.93 10.00 -6.86
CA LEU A 35 -3.11 10.74 -8.12
C LEU A 35 -2.57 9.95 -9.32
N GLN A 36 -1.35 9.40 -9.22
CA GLN A 36 -0.72 8.61 -10.30
C GLN A 36 -1.53 7.38 -10.69
N LEU A 37 -2.18 6.72 -9.72
CA LEU A 37 -2.92 5.48 -9.93
C LEU A 37 -4.42 5.70 -10.15
N SER A 38 -4.89 6.95 -10.19
CA SER A 38 -6.32 7.29 -10.20
C SER A 38 -7.08 6.60 -9.06
N LEU A 39 -6.50 6.63 -7.87
CA LEU A 39 -7.06 6.11 -6.62
C LEU A 39 -7.25 7.27 -5.62
N THR A 40 -7.93 6.97 -4.52
CA THR A 40 -8.01 7.87 -3.36
C THR A 40 -6.86 7.60 -2.40
N GLU A 41 -6.44 8.63 -1.66
CA GLU A 41 -5.45 8.50 -0.58
C GLU A 41 -5.81 7.38 0.40
N THR A 42 -7.10 7.24 0.70
CA THR A 42 -7.61 6.22 1.62
C THR A 42 -7.46 4.81 1.04
N GLN A 43 -7.68 4.60 -0.26
CA GLN A 43 -7.43 3.30 -0.90
C GLN A 43 -5.95 2.92 -0.84
N VAL A 44 -5.05 3.87 -1.12
CA VAL A 44 -3.60 3.66 -0.98
C VAL A 44 -3.24 3.34 0.47
N LYS A 45 -3.76 4.09 1.44
CA LYS A 45 -3.54 3.85 2.87
C LYS A 45 -3.97 2.45 3.29
N ILE A 46 -5.18 2.03 2.91
CA ILE A 46 -5.73 0.71 3.24
C ILE A 46 -4.89 -0.40 2.59
N TRP A 47 -4.51 -0.23 1.32
CA TRP A 47 -3.67 -1.21 0.64
C TRP A 47 -2.33 -1.38 1.35
N PHE A 48 -1.64 -0.29 1.70
CA PHE A 48 -0.36 -0.35 2.43
C PHE A 48 -0.51 -0.98 3.82
N GLN A 49 -1.60 -0.72 4.54
CA GLN A 49 -1.88 -1.36 5.83
C GLN A 49 -2.07 -2.87 5.70
N ASN A 50 -2.88 -3.29 4.71
CA ASN A 50 -3.10 -4.71 4.42
C ASN A 50 -1.81 -5.38 3.97
N ARG A 51 -1.00 -4.69 3.15
CA ARG A 51 0.27 -5.21 2.64
C ARG A 51 1.29 -5.43 3.75
N ARG A 52 1.41 -4.49 4.70
CA ARG A 52 2.24 -4.67 5.92
C ARG A 52 1.79 -5.87 6.74
N THR A 53 0.48 -6.03 6.90
CA THR A 53 -0.09 -7.17 7.65
C THR A 53 0.28 -8.50 6.99
N LYS A 54 0.16 -8.59 5.66
CA LYS A 54 0.60 -9.76 4.89
C LYS A 54 2.11 -9.98 5.00
N TRP A 55 2.91 -8.92 4.86
CA TRP A 55 4.36 -9.01 4.94
C TRP A 55 4.83 -9.52 6.31
N LYS A 56 4.26 -9.00 7.41
CA LYS A 56 4.57 -9.45 8.77
C LYS A 56 4.23 -10.94 8.98
N LYS A 57 3.08 -11.40 8.45
CA LYS A 57 2.70 -12.82 8.51
C LYS A 57 3.68 -13.72 7.74
N GLN A 58 4.26 -13.22 6.65
CA GLN A 58 5.22 -13.97 5.82
C GLN A 58 6.66 -13.89 6.34
N ASN A 59 6.97 -12.89 7.17
CA ASN A 59 8.32 -12.60 7.67
C ASN A 59 8.29 -12.43 9.20
N PRO A 60 7.95 -13.49 9.96
CA PRO A 60 7.95 -13.42 11.42
C PRO A 60 9.36 -13.08 11.92
N GLY A 61 9.50 -12.03 12.74
CA GLY A 61 10.76 -11.63 13.38
C GLY A 61 11.63 -10.60 12.64
N LEU A 62 11.20 -10.09 11.48
CA LEU A 62 11.90 -9.02 10.75
C LEU A 62 11.36 -7.61 11.02
N ASP A 63 10.45 -7.43 11.99
CA ASP A 63 10.01 -6.10 12.42
C ASP A 63 10.99 -5.48 13.42
N VAL A 64 12.21 -5.20 12.95
CA VAL A 64 13.08 -4.23 13.62
C VAL A 64 12.65 -2.84 13.16
N ASN A 65 12.16 -2.05 14.12
CA ASN A 65 11.78 -0.64 14.07
C ASN A 65 10.31 -0.30 13.71
N SER A 66 9.58 0.06 14.79
CA SER A 66 8.48 1.03 14.75
C SER A 66 9.00 2.42 14.39
#